data_AF-A0A833QZW7-F1
#
_entry.id   AF-A0A833QZW7-F1
#
_cell.length_a   1.000
_cell.length_b   1.000
_cell.length_c   1.000
_cell.angle_alpha   90.00
_cell.angle_beta   90.00
_cell.angle_gamma   90.00
#
_symmetry.space_group_name_H-M   'P 1'
#
loop_
_entity.id
_entity.type
_entity.pdbx_description
1 polymer ?
#
loop_
_entity_poly.entity_id
_entity_poly.type
_entity_poly.pdbx_seq_one_letter_code
_entity_poly.pdbx_strand_id
1 'polypeptide(L)'
;MSRRQGPPKHQNKYAWKPNAGIKINETEVGGKLRPLSEITGVCHKCKEQIDWKRKYGKYKPLSEPTKCQKCGKRAVKQAYHKICTACSKELGQCAKCCCSVSQTVGRDIEEIENEKKQLEEAIKNARERERRTLLRAMNKGKSGAGPSVPKIAGEGDKSPATSVDEYAKKAGHDDDDDAYDDDVSDDDKV
;
A
#
# COMPACT_ATOMS: atom_id res chain seq x y z
N MET A 1 -25.63 21.34 -38.66
CA MET A 1 -25.72 19.99 -38.05
C MET A 1 -25.81 20.14 -36.53
N SER A 2 -27.02 20.10 -35.96
CA SER A 2 -27.22 20.18 -34.50
C SER A 2 -26.61 18.95 -33.83
N ARG A 3 -25.63 19.14 -32.94
CA ARG A 3 -25.06 18.06 -32.15
C ARG A 3 -26.08 17.73 -31.07
N ARG A 4 -26.63 16.51 -31.08
CA ARG A 4 -27.50 16.03 -30.01
C ARG A 4 -26.72 16.12 -28.69
N GLN A 5 -27.14 17.05 -27.83
CA GLN A 5 -26.60 17.27 -26.50
C GLN A 5 -27.52 16.57 -25.51
N GLY A 6 -26.97 15.66 -24.71
CA GLY A 6 -27.70 14.98 -23.64
C GLY A 6 -27.60 13.45 -23.71
N PRO A 7 -27.93 12.77 -22.60
CA PRO A 7 -27.93 11.32 -22.52
C PRO A 7 -28.93 10.71 -23.52
N PRO A 8 -28.71 9.46 -23.97
CA PRO A 8 -29.69 8.74 -24.78
C PRO A 8 -31.11 8.77 -24.20
N LYS A 9 -32.13 8.98 -25.05
CA LYS A 9 -33.55 8.98 -24.64
C LYS A 9 -33.94 7.67 -23.92
N HIS A 10 -33.35 6.55 -24.31
CA HIS A 10 -33.53 5.27 -23.65
C HIS A 10 -32.19 4.85 -23.03
N GLN A 11 -32.14 4.90 -21.69
CA GLN A 11 -30.99 4.41 -20.93
C GLN A 11 -31.08 2.89 -20.75
N ASN A 12 -29.94 2.21 -20.83
CA ASN A 12 -29.89 0.77 -20.57
C ASN A 12 -30.14 0.50 -19.07
N LYS A 13 -31.11 -0.35 -18.75
CA LYS A 13 -31.39 -0.78 -17.37
C LYS A 13 -30.32 -1.73 -16.83
N TYR A 14 -29.67 -2.50 -17.71
CA TYR A 14 -28.65 -3.48 -17.36
C TYR A 14 -27.39 -3.26 -18.20
N ALA A 15 -26.22 -3.46 -17.59
CA ALA A 15 -24.97 -3.44 -18.32
C ALA A 15 -24.86 -4.70 -19.20
N TRP A 16 -24.50 -4.51 -20.48
CA TRP A 16 -24.22 -5.62 -21.39
C TRP A 16 -23.02 -6.44 -20.88
N LYS A 17 -23.21 -7.76 -20.81
CA LYS A 17 -22.19 -8.73 -20.41
C LYS A 17 -21.71 -9.49 -21.65
N PRO A 18 -20.46 -9.30 -22.12
CA PRO A 18 -19.97 -9.89 -23.36
C PRO A 18 -20.04 -11.42 -23.36
N ASN A 19 -19.73 -12.04 -22.23
CA ASN A 19 -19.66 -13.50 -22.10
C ASN A 19 -20.93 -14.07 -21.44
N ALA A 20 -22.06 -13.36 -21.52
CA ALA A 20 -23.32 -13.90 -21.02
C ALA A 20 -23.71 -15.16 -21.81
N GLY A 21 -23.86 -16.28 -21.11
CA GLY A 21 -24.23 -17.56 -21.72
C GLY A 21 -23.08 -18.35 -22.37
N ILE A 22 -21.85 -17.83 -22.37
CA ILE A 22 -20.67 -18.56 -22.83
C ILE A 22 -20.03 -19.27 -21.63
N LYS A 23 -19.88 -20.59 -21.71
CA LYS A 23 -19.10 -21.36 -20.72
C LYS A 23 -17.63 -21.05 -20.94
N ILE A 24 -17.04 -20.26 -20.05
CA ILE A 24 -15.60 -19.97 -20.05
C ILE A 24 -14.90 -21.13 -19.35
N ASN A 25 -13.96 -21.77 -20.03
CA ASN A 25 -13.12 -22.80 -19.42
C ASN A 25 -12.25 -22.17 -18.33
N GLU A 26 -12.21 -22.78 -17.13
CA GLU A 26 -11.53 -22.17 -15.98
C GLU A 26 -10.02 -21.97 -16.19
N THR A 27 -9.43 -22.76 -17.09
CA THR A 27 -8.00 -22.79 -17.46
C THR A 27 -7.61 -21.75 -18.51
N GLU A 28 -8.57 -21.12 -19.18
CA GLU A 28 -8.31 -20.07 -20.17
C GLU A 28 -7.93 -18.73 -19.52
N VAL A 29 -7.23 -17.89 -20.28
CA VAL A 29 -6.79 -16.56 -19.82
C VAL A 29 -8.00 -15.66 -19.57
N GLY A 30 -8.16 -15.18 -18.34
CA GLY A 30 -9.35 -14.46 -17.87
C GLY A 30 -10.39 -15.35 -17.19
N GLY A 31 -10.15 -16.67 -17.12
CA GLY A 31 -10.88 -17.62 -16.30
C GLY A 31 -10.46 -17.55 -14.82
N LYS A 32 -11.14 -18.36 -13.98
CA LYS A 32 -10.92 -18.37 -12.53
C LYS A 32 -9.49 -18.79 -12.14
N LEU A 33 -8.91 -19.76 -12.85
CA LEU A 33 -7.59 -20.32 -12.52
C LEU A 33 -6.45 -19.56 -13.20
N ARG A 34 -6.72 -18.83 -14.29
CA ARG A 34 -5.74 -17.97 -14.97
C ARG A 34 -6.26 -16.55 -15.11
N PRO A 35 -6.32 -15.77 -14.01
CA PRO A 35 -6.77 -14.40 -14.06
C PRO A 35 -5.85 -13.54 -14.92
N LEU A 36 -6.39 -12.45 -15.43
CA LEU A 36 -5.63 -11.51 -16.25
C LEU A 36 -4.66 -10.72 -15.39
N SER A 37 -3.39 -10.65 -15.79
CA SER A 37 -2.37 -9.89 -15.06
C SER A 37 -2.79 -8.44 -14.83
N GLU A 38 -2.36 -7.87 -13.71
CA GLU A 38 -2.59 -6.46 -13.43
C GLU A 38 -1.98 -5.56 -14.51
N ILE A 39 -2.65 -4.44 -14.77
CA ILE A 39 -2.18 -3.46 -15.76
C ILE A 39 -1.21 -2.52 -15.05
N THR A 40 0.06 -2.62 -15.40
CA THR A 40 1.14 -1.82 -14.79
C THR A 40 1.86 -0.96 -15.82
N GLY A 41 2.56 0.10 -15.39
CA GLY A 41 3.43 0.90 -16.26
C GLY A 41 2.70 1.77 -17.29
N VAL A 42 1.40 2.04 -17.13
CA VAL A 42 0.61 2.89 -18.05
C VAL A 42 0.01 4.08 -17.32
N CYS A 43 -0.29 5.17 -18.03
CA CYS A 43 -1.05 6.28 -17.47
C CYS A 43 -2.51 5.88 -17.19
N HIS A 44 -3.20 6.63 -16.30
CA HIS A 44 -4.60 6.39 -15.94
C HIS A 44 -5.53 6.26 -17.14
N LYS A 45 -5.45 7.18 -18.10
CA LYS A 45 -6.25 7.15 -19.33
C LYS A 45 -6.01 5.86 -20.14
N CYS A 46 -4.77 5.40 -20.22
CA CYS A 46 -4.45 4.17 -20.94
C CYS A 46 -4.92 2.92 -20.19
N LYS A 47 -4.87 2.94 -18.86
CA LYS A 47 -5.42 1.91 -17.98
C LYS A 47 -6.90 1.73 -18.23
N GLU A 48 -7.68 2.81 -18.18
CA GLU A 48 -9.14 2.80 -18.42
C GLU A 48 -9.49 2.22 -19.79
N GLN A 49 -8.72 2.56 -20.82
CA GLN A 49 -8.92 2.00 -22.15
C GLN A 49 -8.68 0.48 -22.20
N ILE A 50 -7.68 -0.02 -21.47
CA ILE A 50 -7.40 -1.46 -21.40
C ILE A 50 -8.47 -2.15 -20.54
N ASP A 51 -8.83 -1.58 -19.39
CA ASP A 51 -9.89 -2.09 -18.52
C ASP A 51 -11.24 -2.16 -19.23
N TRP A 52 -11.58 -1.14 -20.03
CA TRP A 52 -12.76 -1.18 -20.88
C TRP A 52 -12.70 -2.35 -21.87
N LYS A 53 -11.57 -2.57 -22.54
CA LYS A 53 -11.43 -3.74 -23.44
C LYS A 53 -11.60 -5.06 -22.69
N ARG A 54 -11.08 -5.18 -21.47
CA ARG A 54 -11.24 -6.37 -20.60
C ARG A 54 -12.72 -6.57 -20.25
N LYS A 55 -13.38 -5.53 -19.75
CA LYS A 55 -14.79 -5.55 -19.32
C LYS A 55 -15.76 -5.90 -20.46
N TYR A 56 -15.47 -5.45 -21.67
CA TYR A 56 -16.35 -5.62 -22.83
C TYR A 56 -15.90 -6.75 -23.77
N GLY A 57 -14.99 -7.63 -23.35
CA GLY A 57 -14.58 -8.81 -24.13
C GLY A 57 -13.80 -8.48 -25.42
N LYS A 58 -13.31 -7.25 -25.55
CA LYS A 58 -12.52 -6.77 -26.70
C LYS A 58 -11.01 -6.83 -26.43
N TYR A 59 -10.61 -7.42 -25.32
CA TYR A 59 -9.22 -7.60 -24.94
C TYR A 59 -8.58 -8.73 -25.74
N LYS A 60 -7.37 -8.50 -26.26
CA LYS A 60 -6.60 -9.47 -27.03
C LYS A 60 -5.29 -9.69 -26.27
N PRO A 61 -5.14 -10.81 -25.54
CA PRO A 61 -3.89 -11.12 -24.86
C PRO A 61 -2.77 -11.36 -25.87
N LEU A 62 -1.52 -11.22 -25.43
CA LEU A 62 -0.39 -11.73 -26.20
C LEU A 62 -0.19 -13.20 -25.87
N SER A 63 0.07 -14.02 -26.90
CA SER A 63 0.63 -15.35 -26.74
C SER A 63 2.14 -15.30 -26.49
N GLU A 64 2.84 -14.39 -27.18
CA GLU A 64 4.30 -14.24 -27.11
C GLU A 64 4.74 -12.79 -26.85
N PRO A 65 5.90 -12.58 -26.21
CA PRO A 65 6.45 -11.25 -26.02
C PRO A 65 6.72 -10.52 -27.34
N THR A 66 6.29 -9.26 -27.43
CA THR A 66 6.51 -8.41 -28.61
C THR A 66 7.80 -7.58 -28.47
N LYS A 67 8.34 -7.11 -29.61
CA LYS A 67 9.49 -6.20 -29.67
C LYS A 67 9.15 -4.84 -29.03
N CYS A 68 10.03 -4.36 -28.17
CA CYS A 68 9.95 -3.02 -27.57
C CYS A 68 10.39 -1.96 -28.59
N GLN A 69 9.64 -0.86 -28.71
CA GLN A 69 9.98 0.25 -29.60
C GLN A 69 11.22 1.06 -29.18
N LYS A 70 11.73 0.87 -27.95
CA LYS A 70 12.90 1.62 -27.43
C LYS A 70 14.16 0.78 -27.46
N CYS A 71 14.16 -0.38 -26.81
CA CYS A 71 15.34 -1.25 -26.74
C CYS A 71 15.42 -2.31 -27.85
N GLY A 72 14.39 -2.45 -28.70
CA GLY A 72 14.34 -3.42 -29.81
C GLY A 72 14.19 -4.90 -29.39
N LYS A 73 14.45 -5.23 -28.12
CA LYS A 73 14.34 -6.58 -27.55
C LYS A 73 12.88 -7.04 -27.48
N ARG A 74 12.62 -8.36 -27.63
CA ARG A 74 11.30 -8.98 -27.40
C ARG A 74 10.97 -9.07 -25.90
N ALA A 75 10.75 -7.91 -25.28
CA ALA A 75 10.56 -7.77 -23.83
C ALA A 75 9.17 -7.27 -23.43
N VAL A 76 8.27 -7.01 -24.39
CA VAL A 76 6.91 -6.53 -24.11
C VAL A 76 6.00 -7.71 -23.82
N LYS A 77 5.74 -7.98 -22.54
CA LYS A 77 4.91 -9.11 -22.08
C LYS A 77 3.43 -8.74 -21.89
N GLN A 78 3.11 -7.46 -21.70
CA GLN A 78 1.75 -6.96 -21.43
C GLN A 78 1.04 -6.52 -22.72
N ALA A 79 -0.25 -6.85 -22.85
CA ALA A 79 -1.02 -6.53 -24.06
C ALA A 79 -1.21 -5.02 -24.23
N TYR A 80 -1.21 -4.58 -25.49
CA TYR A 80 -1.36 -3.17 -25.87
C TYR A 80 -0.21 -2.25 -25.44
N HIS A 81 0.89 -2.79 -24.94
CA HIS A 81 2.10 -2.02 -24.66
C HIS A 81 2.96 -1.92 -25.94
N LYS A 82 3.63 -0.78 -26.10
CA LYS A 82 4.59 -0.49 -27.18
C LYS A 82 6.04 -0.58 -26.71
N ILE A 83 6.27 -0.31 -25.43
CA ILE A 83 7.59 -0.37 -24.80
C ILE A 83 7.54 -1.34 -23.61
N CYS A 84 8.68 -1.93 -23.27
CA CYS A 84 8.77 -2.81 -22.10
C CYS A 84 8.74 -2.00 -20.80
N THR A 85 8.51 -2.69 -19.68
CA THR A 85 8.45 -2.08 -18.35
C THR A 85 9.76 -1.38 -17.97
N ALA A 86 10.90 -1.99 -18.26
CA ALA A 86 12.22 -1.37 -18.03
C ALA A 86 12.36 -0.02 -18.76
N CYS A 87 12.10 0.02 -20.07
CA CYS A 87 12.17 1.27 -20.82
C CYS A 87 11.12 2.30 -20.39
N SER A 88 9.96 1.85 -19.92
CA SER A 88 8.92 2.73 -19.39
C SER A 88 9.39 3.44 -18.12
N LYS A 89 10.07 2.71 -17.22
CA LYS A 89 10.67 3.26 -15.99
C LYS A 89 11.83 4.19 -16.26
N GLU A 90 12.81 3.74 -17.04
CA GLU A 90 14.03 4.51 -17.34
C GLU A 90 13.70 5.86 -18.01
N LEU A 91 12.67 5.88 -18.87
CA LEU A 91 12.28 7.08 -19.61
C LEU A 91 11.14 7.87 -18.95
N GLY A 92 10.52 7.34 -17.88
CA GLY A 92 9.32 7.95 -17.28
C GLY A 92 8.14 8.08 -18.25
N GLN A 93 7.96 7.11 -19.16
CA GLN A 93 6.97 7.15 -20.23
C GLN A 93 5.92 6.05 -20.08
N CYS A 94 4.66 6.33 -20.44
CA CYS A 94 3.59 5.34 -20.45
C CYS A 94 3.92 4.20 -21.43
N ALA A 95 3.82 2.95 -20.95
CA ALA A 95 4.14 1.78 -21.75
C ALA A 95 3.27 1.60 -23.01
N LYS A 96 2.07 2.20 -23.03
CA LYS A 96 1.11 2.10 -24.15
C LYS A 96 1.16 3.28 -25.12
N CYS A 97 1.11 4.51 -24.61
CA CYS A 97 1.04 5.71 -25.46
C CYS A 97 2.40 6.41 -25.65
N CYS A 98 3.43 5.99 -24.93
CA CYS A 98 4.78 6.57 -24.97
C CYS A 98 4.84 8.07 -24.60
N CYS A 99 3.77 8.62 -24.03
CA CYS A 99 3.76 9.99 -23.50
C CYS A 99 4.49 10.00 -22.15
N SER A 100 5.23 11.07 -21.87
CA SER A 100 5.79 11.33 -20.54
C SER A 100 4.66 11.45 -19.51
N VAL A 101 4.82 10.80 -18.37
CA VAL A 101 3.83 10.83 -17.29
C VAL A 101 4.57 10.98 -15.97
N SER A 102 4.06 11.83 -15.09
CA SER A 102 4.59 11.96 -13.72
C SER A 102 4.38 10.69 -12.91
N GLN A 103 3.29 9.95 -13.17
CA GLN A 103 2.94 8.74 -12.44
C GLN A 103 2.31 7.70 -13.37
N THR A 104 2.84 6.49 -13.33
CA THR A 104 2.24 5.30 -13.96
C THR A 104 1.46 4.48 -12.93
N VAL A 105 0.42 3.79 -13.40
CA VAL A 105 -0.40 2.91 -12.57
C VAL A 105 0.31 1.58 -12.37
N GLY A 106 0.20 1.03 -11.16
CA GLY A 106 0.73 -0.28 -10.77
C GLY A 106 2.19 -0.18 -10.34
N ARG A 107 2.48 -0.64 -9.12
CA ARG A 107 3.85 -0.89 -8.65
C ARG A 107 4.33 -2.23 -9.17
N ASP A 108 5.63 -2.39 -9.34
CA ASP A 108 6.17 -3.67 -9.79
C ASP A 108 6.03 -4.73 -8.71
N ILE A 109 5.79 -5.95 -9.15
CA ILE A 109 5.62 -7.11 -8.26
C ILE A 109 6.87 -7.28 -7.38
N GLU A 110 8.05 -7.07 -7.95
CA GLU A 110 9.33 -7.13 -7.23
C GLU A 110 9.46 -6.02 -6.16
N GLU A 111 8.99 -4.80 -6.45
CA GLU A 111 8.99 -3.71 -5.45
C GLU A 111 8.05 -4.06 -4.30
N ILE A 112 6.84 -4.57 -4.60
CA ILE A 112 5.87 -5.00 -3.60
C ILE A 112 6.41 -6.17 -2.77
N GLU A 113 7.08 -7.14 -3.38
CA GLU A 113 7.67 -8.29 -2.69
C GLU A 113 8.84 -7.87 -1.79
N ASN A 114 9.71 -6.97 -2.28
CA ASN A 114 10.80 -6.41 -1.47
C ASN A 114 10.26 -5.60 -0.29
N GLU A 115 9.24 -4.75 -0.50
CA GLU A 115 8.55 -4.02 0.57
C GLU A 115 7.97 -5.00 1.61
N LYS A 116 7.30 -6.07 1.18
CA LYS A 116 6.78 -7.11 2.08
C LYS A 116 7.88 -7.80 2.88
N LYS A 117 8.97 -8.19 2.22
CA LYS A 117 10.10 -8.85 2.87
C LYS A 117 10.77 -7.94 3.90
N GLN A 118 10.96 -6.66 3.58
CA GLN A 118 11.49 -5.67 4.52
C GLN A 118 10.58 -5.50 5.73
N LEU A 119 9.26 -5.47 5.52
CA LEU A 119 8.28 -5.42 6.62
C LEU A 119 8.33 -6.68 7.49
N GLU A 120 8.45 -7.86 6.88
CA GLU A 120 8.58 -9.13 7.61
C GLU A 120 9.88 -9.21 8.42
N GLU A 121 11.00 -8.77 7.85
CA GLU A 121 12.29 -8.69 8.55
C GLU A 121 12.25 -7.69 9.70
N ALA A 122 11.62 -6.52 9.50
CA ALA A 122 11.40 -5.56 10.56
C ALA A 122 10.54 -6.13 11.70
N ILE A 123 9.48 -6.88 11.38
CA ILE A 123 8.64 -7.57 12.38
C ILE A 123 9.44 -8.65 13.13
N LYS A 124 10.32 -9.37 12.43
CA LYS A 124 11.16 -10.42 13.02
C LYS A 124 12.20 -9.86 13.98
N ASN A 125 12.78 -8.70 13.64
CA ASN A 125 13.79 -8.01 14.45
C ASN A 125 13.18 -7.06 15.50
N ALA A 126 11.88 -6.80 15.45
CA ALA A 126 11.17 -5.98 16.43
C ALA A 126 11.16 -6.65 17.81
N ARG A 127 11.05 -5.84 18.87
CA ARG A 127 10.93 -6.34 20.24
C ARG A 127 9.64 -7.16 20.37
N GLU A 128 9.65 -8.20 21.21
CA GLU A 128 8.51 -9.12 21.38
C GLU A 128 7.19 -8.38 21.71
N ARG A 129 7.26 -7.28 22.48
CA ARG A 129 6.10 -6.42 22.79
C ARG A 129 5.49 -5.79 21.52
N GLU A 130 6.34 -5.29 20.62
CA GLU A 130 5.94 -4.65 19.36
C GLU A 130 5.39 -5.69 18.39
N ARG A 131 6.09 -6.83 18.26
CA ARG A 131 5.66 -7.96 17.43
C ARG A 131 4.27 -8.46 17.81
N ARG A 132 3.99 -8.68 19.11
CA ARG A 132 2.65 -9.07 19.60
C ARG A 132 1.60 -8.00 19.35
N THR A 133 1.96 -6.73 19.42
CA THR A 133 1.04 -5.61 19.16
C THR A 133 0.63 -5.54 17.70
N LEU A 134 1.60 -5.69 16.78
CA LEU A 134 1.34 -5.76 15.35
C LEU A 134 0.47 -6.98 14.97
N LEU A 135 0.77 -8.16 15.53
CA LEU A 135 -0.03 -9.37 15.30
C LEU A 135 -1.48 -9.21 15.80
N ARG A 136 -1.68 -8.58 16.96
CA ARG A 136 -3.02 -8.25 17.45
C ARG A 136 -3.74 -7.29 16.52
N ALA A 137 -3.08 -6.25 16.04
CA ALA A 137 -3.67 -5.29 15.09
C ALA A 137 -4.07 -5.97 13.77
N MET A 138 -3.21 -6.84 13.21
CA MET A 138 -3.52 -7.61 12.00
C MET A 138 -4.71 -8.56 12.19
N ASN A 139 -4.85 -9.19 13.36
CA ASN A 139 -5.99 -10.06 13.66
C ASN A 139 -7.27 -9.25 13.94
N LYS A 140 -7.16 -8.08 14.57
CA LYS A 140 -8.26 -7.13 14.77
C LYS A 140 -8.85 -6.65 13.44
N GLY A 141 -8.02 -6.39 12.43
CA GLY A 141 -8.47 -6.01 11.08
C GLY A 141 -9.16 -7.14 10.29
N LYS A 142 -8.96 -8.41 10.66
CA LYS A 142 -9.65 -9.57 10.08
C LYS A 142 -11.03 -9.81 10.70
N SER A 143 -11.24 -9.38 11.94
CA SER A 143 -12.55 -9.37 12.62
C SER A 143 -13.17 -7.98 12.49
N GLY A 144 -13.97 -7.74 11.45
CA GLY A 144 -14.52 -6.43 11.07
C GLY A 144 -14.91 -5.49 12.23
N ALA A 145 -13.98 -4.61 12.61
CA ALA A 145 -14.20 -3.46 13.48
C ALA A 145 -13.20 -2.37 13.05
N GLY A 146 -13.71 -1.16 12.81
CA GLY A 146 -12.97 -0.04 12.19
C GLY A 146 -11.74 0.45 12.95
N PRO A 147 -10.98 1.40 12.38
CA PRO A 147 -9.70 1.83 12.93
C PRO A 147 -9.94 2.72 14.16
N SER A 148 -9.67 2.20 15.35
CA SER A 148 -9.45 3.03 16.53
C SER A 148 -7.94 3.18 16.74
N VAL A 149 -7.44 4.39 16.53
CA VAL A 149 -6.11 4.80 16.98
C VAL A 149 -6.18 4.91 18.51
N PRO A 150 -5.38 4.17 19.30
CA PRO A 150 -5.34 4.39 20.73
C PRO A 150 -4.57 5.68 21.01
N LYS A 151 -5.27 6.68 21.53
CA LYS A 151 -4.67 7.86 22.19
C LYS A 151 -3.89 7.39 23.42
N ILE A 152 -2.61 7.70 23.48
CA ILE A 152 -1.84 7.62 24.72
C ILE A 152 -2.15 8.92 25.47
N ALA A 153 -2.92 8.81 26.55
CA ALA A 153 -3.24 9.93 27.44
C ALA A 153 -2.11 10.08 28.47
N GLY A 154 -1.56 11.28 28.53
CA GLY A 154 -0.65 11.78 29.56
C GLY A 154 -0.70 13.29 29.47
N GLU A 155 -1.68 13.90 30.11
CA GLU A 155 -1.83 15.35 30.21
C GLU A 155 -0.90 15.88 31.31
N GLY A 156 -0.03 16.80 30.92
CA GLY A 156 0.81 17.62 31.78
C GLY A 156 1.24 18.83 30.95
N ASP A 157 0.38 19.85 30.93
CA ASP A 157 0.54 21.08 30.16
C ASP A 157 1.68 21.96 30.70
N LYS A 158 2.55 22.42 29.79
CA LYS A 158 3.09 23.78 29.68
C LYS A 158 4.14 23.85 28.55
N SER A 159 3.83 24.66 27.53
CA SER A 159 4.75 25.10 26.45
C SER A 159 5.69 26.22 26.96
N PRO A 160 6.68 26.76 26.21
CA PRO A 160 7.53 26.19 25.14
C PRO A 160 9.06 26.35 25.42
N ALA A 161 9.86 25.46 24.82
CA ALA A 161 11.27 25.61 24.42
C ALA A 161 12.28 26.41 25.30
N THR A 162 13.18 25.70 25.97
CA THR A 162 14.60 26.10 26.12
C THR A 162 15.51 24.88 25.92
N SER A 163 16.71 25.12 25.39
CA SER A 163 17.60 24.14 24.78
C SER A 163 18.13 23.05 25.73
N VAL A 164 18.39 21.87 25.15
CA VAL A 164 18.91 20.63 25.74
C VAL A 164 20.23 20.71 26.52
N ASP A 165 20.89 21.87 26.60
CA ASP A 165 22.25 22.00 27.14
C ASP A 165 22.33 22.29 28.66
N GLU A 166 21.23 22.62 29.33
CA GLU A 166 21.27 23.05 30.74
C GLU A 166 21.04 21.91 31.77
N TYR A 167 20.45 20.77 31.36
CA TYR A 167 20.10 19.69 32.30
C TYR A 167 21.31 18.85 32.76
N ALA A 168 22.39 18.82 31.99
CA ALA A 168 23.58 18.00 32.28
C ALA A 168 24.47 18.55 33.43
N LYS A 169 24.21 19.76 33.93
CA LYS A 169 25.08 20.44 34.91
C LYS A 169 24.61 20.39 36.37
N LYS A 170 23.55 19.64 36.69
CA LYS A 170 22.98 19.64 38.06
C LYS A 170 23.01 18.29 38.79
N ALA A 171 23.71 17.29 38.24
CA ALA A 171 23.68 15.91 38.76
C ALA A 171 24.97 15.44 39.46
N GLY A 172 25.70 16.32 40.18
CA GLY A 172 26.75 15.83 41.06
C GLY A 172 27.43 16.94 41.87
N HIS A 173 27.15 16.98 43.18
CA HIS A 173 28.08 17.34 44.27
C HIS A 173 27.41 17.22 45.66
N ASP A 174 27.92 16.25 46.43
CA ASP A 174 28.28 16.20 47.87
C ASP A 174 27.25 16.36 49.03
N ASP A 175 27.15 15.24 49.76
CA ASP A 175 27.46 15.00 51.19
C ASP A 175 26.64 15.56 52.37
N ASP A 176 26.30 14.59 53.24
CA ASP A 176 26.52 14.49 54.69
C ASP A 176 25.41 14.70 55.75
N ASP A 177 25.49 13.75 56.71
CA ASP A 177 25.18 13.74 58.15
C ASP A 177 23.77 13.44 58.73
N ASP A 178 23.72 12.22 59.32
CA ASP A 178 23.39 11.84 60.72
C ASP A 178 22.02 12.11 61.37
N ALA A 179 21.43 11.04 61.94
CA ALA A 179 21.33 10.84 63.40
C ALA A 179 20.46 9.61 63.78
N TYR A 180 21.02 8.78 64.67
CA TYR A 180 20.33 7.74 65.46
C TYR A 180 19.42 8.37 66.53
N ASP A 181 18.28 7.75 66.86
CA ASP A 181 17.92 7.47 68.27
C ASP A 181 16.81 6.41 68.39
N ASP A 182 16.93 5.64 69.47
CA ASP A 182 16.13 4.51 69.95
C ASP A 182 15.00 5.04 70.88
N ASP A 183 13.79 4.50 70.85
CA ASP A 183 12.99 4.35 72.09
C ASP A 183 11.82 3.36 71.94
N VAL A 184 11.73 2.48 72.93
CA VAL A 184 10.73 1.45 73.16
C VAL A 184 9.59 2.02 73.99
N SER A 185 8.33 1.77 73.62
CA SER A 185 7.25 1.78 74.62
C SER A 185 6.13 0.79 74.25
N ASP A 186 6.09 -0.28 75.04
CA ASP A 186 4.95 -1.16 75.31
C ASP A 186 3.90 -0.39 76.16
N ASP A 187 2.67 -0.92 76.21
CA ASP A 187 1.64 -0.79 77.27
C ASP A 187 0.24 -0.24 76.84
N ASP A 188 -0.68 -1.20 76.75
CA ASP A 188 -2.02 -1.31 77.38
C ASP A 188 -3.16 -0.27 77.22
N LYS A 189 -4.36 -0.87 77.04
CA LYS A 189 -5.73 -0.46 77.46
C LYS A 189 -6.49 0.61 76.65
N VAL A 190 -7.61 0.19 76.03
CA VAL A 190 -8.95 -0.04 76.64
C VAL A 190 -9.77 -0.95 75.73
#